data_AF-A0A0H3NX63-F1
#
_entry.id   AF-A0A0H3NX63-F1
#
_cell.length_a   1.000
_cell.length_b   1.000
_cell.length_c   1.000
_cell.angle_alpha   90.00
_cell.angle_beta   90.00
_cell.angle_gamma   90.00
#
_symmetry.space_group_name_H-M   'P 1'
#
loop_
_entity.id
_entity.type
_entity.pdbx_description
1 polymer ?
#
loop_
_entity_poly.entity_id
_entity_poly.type
_entity_poly.pdbx_seq_one_letter_code
_entity_poly.pdbx_strand_id
1 'polypeptide(L)' 'MVITDRDGGIVAAVELDDCSHQASHRQRRDLLLEEVLRQADIPLLRSKDEGVLVANVQTFLATVEQRQNV' A
#
# COMPACT_ATOMS: atom_id res chain seq x y z
N MET A 1 -6.44 -3.62 1.16
CA MET A 1 -6.20 -4.61 0.09
C MET A 1 -4.69 -4.86 0.01
N VAL A 2 -4.24 -6.02 -0.48
CA VAL A 2 -2.81 -6.29 -0.72
C VAL A 2 -2.61 -6.71 -2.16
N ILE A 3 -1.42 -6.44 -2.70
CA ILE A 3 -0.95 -6.92 -4.00
C ILE A 3 0.08 -8.01 -3.72
N THR A 4 -0.05 -9.14 -4.40
CA THR A 4 0.90 -10.25 -4.33
C THR A 4 1.59 -10.46 -5.66
N ASP A 5 2.83 -10.96 -5.62
CA ASP A 5 3.48 -11.53 -6.79
C ASP A 5 2.89 -12.93 -7.14
N ARG A 6 3.50 -13.60 -8.12
CA ARG A 6 3.08 -14.94 -8.57
C ARG A 6 3.32 -16.05 -7.55
N ASP A 7 4.26 -15.86 -6.63
CA ASP A 7 4.63 -16.83 -5.60
C ASP A 7 3.86 -16.59 -4.29
N GLY A 8 3.01 -15.56 -4.25
CA GLY A 8 2.20 -15.19 -3.10
C GLY A 8 2.90 -14.24 -2.12
N GLY A 9 4.09 -13.73 -2.48
CA GLY A 9 4.78 -12.70 -1.73
C GLY A 9 4.01 -11.37 -1.77
N ILE A 10 3.80 -10.75 -0.61
CA ILE A 10 3.14 -9.44 -0.56
C ILE A 10 4.13 -8.38 -1.03
N VAL A 11 3.78 -7.66 -2.09
CA VAL A 11 4.63 -6.62 -2.70
C VAL A 11 4.14 -5.20 -2.41
N ALA A 12 2.87 -5.03 -2.03
CA ALA A 12 2.33 -3.75 -1.59
C ALA A 12 1.03 -3.91 -0.79
N ALA A 13 0.76 -2.95 0.10
CA ALA A 13 -0.55 -2.73 0.68
C ALA A 13 -1.24 -1.55 -0.04
N VAL A 14 -2.55 -1.64 -0.23
CA VAL A 14 -3.37 -0.62 -0.91
C VAL A 14 -4.58 -0.26 -0.06
N GLU A 15 -4.81 1.03 0.13
CA GLU A 15 -5.92 1.56 0.92
C GLU A 15 -6.56 2.80 0.27
N LEU A 16 -7.88 2.78 0.12
CA LEU A 16 -8.68 3.96 -0.18
C LEU A 16 -9.02 4.63 1.15
N ASP A 17 -8.47 5.83 1.36
CA ASP A 17 -8.58 6.58 2.61
C ASP A 17 -9.89 7.38 2.63
N ASP A 18 -10.80 7.00 3.52
CA ASP A 18 -12.06 7.71 3.76
C ASP A 18 -11.91 8.93 4.69
N CYS A 19 -10.67 9.27 5.07
CA CYS A 19 -10.27 10.34 5.98
C CYS A 19 -10.99 10.28 7.35
N SER A 20 -11.52 9.12 7.74
CA SER A 20 -12.30 8.93 8.97
C SER A 20 -11.44 8.84 10.25
N HIS A 21 -10.14 9.15 10.17
CA HIS A 21 -9.11 8.92 11.20
C HIS A 21 -9.23 9.75 12.50
N GLN A 22 -10.39 10.33 12.81
CA GLN A 22 -10.57 11.16 14.01
C GLN A 22 -10.63 10.36 15.32
N ALA A 23 -10.81 9.05 15.27
CA ALA A 23 -10.81 8.23 16.47
C ALA A 23 -9.38 7.83 16.89
N SER A 24 -9.02 8.05 18.16
CA SER A 24 -7.68 7.78 18.70
C SER A 24 -7.20 6.33 18.52
N HIS A 25 -8.14 5.37 18.54
CA HIS A 25 -7.83 3.95 18.28
C HIS A 25 -7.45 3.68 16.82
N ARG A 26 -7.94 4.49 15.86
CA ARG A 26 -7.57 4.41 14.45
C ARG A 26 -6.16 4.96 14.26
N GLN A 27 -5.87 6.15 14.79
CA GLN A 27 -4.53 6.76 14.73
C GLN A 27 -3.42 5.83 15.23
N ARG A 28 -3.63 5.18 16.39
CA ARG A 28 -2.64 4.24 16.95
C ARG A 28 -2.47 2.99 16.08
N ARG A 29 -3.56 2.47 15.53
CA ARG A 29 -3.54 1.30 14.65
C ARG A 29 -2.85 1.63 13.33
N ASP A 30 -3.10 2.80 12.77
CA ASP A 30 -2.54 3.21 11.49
C ASP A 30 -1.04 3.47 11.62
N LEU A 31 -0.59 4.07 12.73
CA LEU A 31 0.84 4.19 13.06
C LEU A 31 1.53 2.81 13.18
N LEU A 32 0.90 1.88 13.91
CA LEU A 32 1.45 0.52 14.05
C LEU A 32 1.50 -0.20 12.70
N LEU A 33 0.44 -0.07 11.89
CA LEU A 33 0.37 -0.66 10.56
C LEU A 33 1.48 -0.13 9.64
N GLU A 34 1.63 1.18 9.58
CA GLU A 34 2.67 1.83 8.77
C GLU A 34 4.07 1.37 9.18
N GLU A 35 4.34 1.27 10.48
CA GLU A 35 5.63 0.81 10.96
C GLU A 35 5.88 -0.67 10.65
N VAL A 36 4.88 -1.55 10.78
CA VAL A 36 5.00 -2.97 10.43
C VAL A 36 5.27 -3.14 8.93
N LEU A 37 4.53 -2.41 8.09
CA LEU A 37 4.73 -2.45 6.63
C LEU A 37 6.12 -1.95 6.25
N ARG A 38 6.58 -0.85 6.88
CA ARG A 38 7.92 -0.30 6.68
C ARG A 38 9.03 -1.28 7.08
N GLN A 39 8.88 -1.97 8.22
CA GLN A 39 9.86 -2.97 8.66
C GLN A 39 9.90 -4.21 7.76
N ALA A 40 8.78 -4.54 7.11
CA ALA A 40 8.68 -5.63 6.14
C ALA A 40 9.09 -5.23 4.72
N ASP A 41 9.53 -3.99 4.49
CA ASP A 41 9.79 -3.42 3.16
C ASP A 41 8.57 -3.49 2.21
N ILE A 42 7.37 -3.43 2.77
CA ILE A 42 6.11 -3.42 2.02
C ILE A 42 5.62 -1.98 1.91
N PRO A 43 5.56 -1.39 0.69
CA PRO A 43 5.02 -0.06 0.50
C PRO A 43 3.51 -0.02 0.76
N LEU A 44 3.05 1.06 1.41
CA LEU A 44 1.63 1.39 1.55
C LEU A 44 1.24 2.44 0.51
N LEU A 45 0.39 2.04 -0.45
CA LEU A 45 -0.23 2.93 -1.44
C LEU A 45 -1.59 3.39 -0.90
N ARG A 46 -1.66 4.63 -0.42
CA ARG A 46 -2.87 5.22 0.16
C ARG A 46 -3.21 6.54 -0.51
N SER A 47 -4.50 6.74 -0.81
CA SER A 47 -5.04 8.02 -1.28
C SER A 47 -6.53 8.09 -0.97
N LYS A 48 -7.04 9.31 -0.76
CA LYS A 48 -8.47 9.60 -0.65
C LYS A 48 -9.16 9.79 -2.00
N ASP A 49 -8.36 10.01 -3.04
CA ASP A 49 -8.80 10.13 -4.42
C ASP A 49 -8.56 8.79 -5.12
N GLU A 50 -9.63 8.18 -5.62
CA GLU A 50 -9.60 6.89 -6.30
C GLU A 50 -8.76 6.94 -7.58
N GLY A 51 -8.85 8.03 -8.37
CA GLY A 51 -8.10 8.19 -9.61
C GLY A 51 -6.59 8.27 -9.34
N VAL A 52 -6.19 9.02 -8.31
CA VAL A 52 -4.80 9.08 -7.85
C VAL A 52 -4.33 7.72 -7.34
N LEU A 53 -5.17 7.01 -6.59
CA LEU A 53 -4.82 5.69 -6.07
C LEU A 53 -4.57 4.69 -7.21
N VAL A 54 -5.46 4.66 -8.21
CA VAL A 54 -5.32 3.82 -9.39
C VAL A 54 -4.03 4.15 -10.15
N ALA A 55 -3.73 5.43 -10.37
CA ALA A 55 -2.50 5.84 -11.07
C ALA A 55 -1.24 5.43 -10.30
N ASN A 56 -1.24 5.56 -8.97
CA ASN A 56 -0.13 5.14 -8.12
C ASN A 56 0.08 3.62 -8.16
N VAL A 57 -1.00 2.84 -8.11
CA VAL A 57 -0.94 1.38 -8.23
C VAL A 57 -0.40 0.98 -9.60
N GLN A 58 -0.87 1.59 -10.69
CA GLN A 58 -0.37 1.30 -12.05
C GLN A 58 1.13 1.60 -12.18
N THR A 59 1.57 2.75 -11.68
CA THR A 59 2.99 3.16 -11.68
C THR A 59 3.85 2.18 -10.88
N PHE A 60 3.35 1.75 -9.72
CA PHE A 60 4.02 0.76 -8.89
C PHE A 60 4.16 -0.59 -9.60
N LEU A 61 3.08 -1.11 -10.19
CA LEU A 61 3.10 -2.39 -10.90
C LEU A 61 4.09 -2.38 -12.07
N ALA A 62 4.13 -1.30 -12.86
CA ALA A 62 5.10 -1.15 -13.95
C ALA A 62 6.56 -1.20 -13.44
N THR A 63 6.82 -0.65 -12.25
CA THR A 63 8.15 -0.68 -11.62
C THR A 63 8.51 -2.08 -11.13
N VAL A 64 7.55 -2.81 -10.56
CA VAL A 64 7.77 -4.18 -10.08
C VAL A 64 8.00 -5.14 -11.24
N GLU A 65 7.24 -5.04 -12.33
CA GLU A 65 7.45 -5.84 -13.54
C GLU A 65 8.85 -5.65 -14.13
N GLN A 66 9.36 -4.41 -14.15
CA GLN A 66 10.72 -4.13 -14.61
C GLN A 66 11.79 -4.79 -13.73
N ARG A 67 11.57 -4.92 -12.43
CA ARG A 67 12.51 -5.60 -11.51
C ARG A 67 12.49 -7.12 -11.63
N GLN A 68 11.38 -7.70 -12.10
CA GLN A 68 11.24 -9.15 -12.29
C GLN A 68 11.75 -9.64 -13.66
N ASN A 69 11.94 -8.74 -14.61
CA ASN A 69 12.44 -9.05 -15.97
C ASN A 69 13.96 -8.78 -16.14
N VAL A 70 14.69 -8.57 -15.05
CA VAL A 70 16.16 -8.45 -14.99
C VAL A 70 16.72 -9.69 -14.29
#